data_AF-A0A957A9H0-F1
#
_entry.id   AF-A0A957A9H0-F1
#
_cell.length_a   1.000
_cell.length_b   1.000
_cell.length_c   1.000
_cell.angle_alpha   90.00
_cell.angle_beta   90.00
_cell.angle_gamma   90.00
#
_symmetry.space_group_name_H-M   'P 1'
#
loop_
_entity.id
_entity.type
_entity.pdbx_description
1 polymer ?
#
loop_
_entity_poly.entity_id
_entity_poly.type
_entity_poly.pdbx_seq_one_letter_code
_entity_poly.pdbx_strand_id
1 'polypeptide(L)'
;IDLIYGVPGQSLADLRADLERVIAAGPAHVSCFRLEIIPFTALHLKERAEMLPERLPVELLNEMDALVSETLHDAGYDDYGSFNFARPGFKSRHNDIAFVAPQAEYIGWGNSSYSFIRDHVFTNHADIYDYVEAVQDGRYPIALARRANALELMSRYFVLGLKFFDVPRGPFIERFGMEPEQVFGDVLERLVAQGLLAREADSYHLTPLGRPYVNNIAKEFYVGENVGARQHVQFVPTLTPEQIEQYAHSAR
;
A
#
# COMPACT_ATOMS: atom_id res chain seq x y z
N ILE A 1 5.85 7.64 14.58
CA ILE A 1 6.95 6.71 14.90
C ILE A 1 6.75 5.48 14.04
N ASP A 2 7.80 4.94 13.44
CA ASP A 2 7.71 3.67 12.72
C ASP A 2 8.34 2.57 13.58
N LEU A 3 7.60 1.50 13.81
CA LEU A 3 8.00 0.32 14.56
C LEU A 3 8.07 -0.87 13.61
N ILE A 4 9.22 -1.53 13.56
CA ILE A 4 9.36 -2.82 12.89
C ILE A 4 9.36 -3.92 13.96
N TYR A 5 8.53 -4.94 13.78
CA TYR A 5 8.43 -6.10 14.69
C TYR A 5 8.45 -7.42 13.93
N GLY A 6 8.47 -8.54 14.64
CA GLY A 6 8.65 -9.87 14.05
C GLY A 6 10.09 -10.12 13.60
N VAL A 7 11.05 -9.44 14.22
CA VAL A 7 12.47 -9.66 13.92
C VAL A 7 12.93 -11.01 14.51
N PRO A 8 13.85 -11.75 13.85
CA PRO A 8 14.33 -13.03 14.37
C PRO A 8 14.81 -12.96 15.82
N GLY A 9 14.30 -13.87 16.66
CA GLY A 9 14.60 -13.93 18.09
C GLY A 9 13.78 -12.98 18.98
N GLN A 10 12.90 -12.13 18.42
CA GLN A 10 12.02 -11.28 19.21
C GLN A 10 10.93 -12.10 19.92
N SER A 11 10.74 -11.86 21.21
CA SER A 11 9.62 -12.42 21.98
C SER A 11 8.43 -11.45 22.05
N LEU A 12 7.26 -11.94 22.46
CA LEU A 12 6.10 -11.08 22.76
C LEU A 12 6.39 -10.08 23.89
N ALA A 13 7.25 -10.45 24.85
CA ALA A 13 7.64 -9.56 25.94
C ALA A 13 8.49 -8.39 25.44
N ASP A 14 9.40 -8.65 24.50
CA ASP A 14 10.21 -7.59 23.86
C ASP A 14 9.31 -6.62 23.09
N LEU A 15 8.39 -7.15 22.28
CA LEU A 15 7.45 -6.33 21.52
C LEU A 15 6.54 -5.49 22.43
N ARG A 16 6.04 -6.07 23.53
CA ARG A 16 5.25 -5.34 24.52
C ARG A 16 6.04 -4.17 25.12
N ALA A 17 7.30 -4.41 25.50
CA ALA A 17 8.16 -3.36 26.05
C ALA A 17 8.43 -2.24 25.03
N ASP A 18 8.57 -2.57 23.74
CA ASP A 18 8.73 -1.57 22.68
C ASP A 18 7.45 -0.75 22.47
N LEU A 19 6.27 -1.39 22.45
CA LEU A 19 4.98 -0.71 22.36
C LEU A 19 4.76 0.25 23.54
N GLU A 20 5.07 -0.18 24.76
CA GLU A 20 5.00 0.67 25.95
C GLU A 20 5.88 1.92 25.82
N ARG A 21 7.11 1.78 25.32
CA ARG A 21 8.01 2.91 25.06
C ARG A 21 7.47 3.83 23.97
N VAL A 22 6.93 3.27 22.88
CA VAL A 22 6.32 4.04 21.79
C VAL A 22 5.13 4.85 22.32
N ILE A 23 4.24 4.23 23.10
CA ILE A 23 3.09 4.91 23.70
C ILE A 23 3.54 5.99 24.67
N ALA A 24 4.52 5.71 25.53
CA ALA A 24 5.07 6.68 26.49
C ALA A 24 5.71 7.90 25.80
N ALA A 25 6.28 7.73 24.60
CA ALA A 25 6.79 8.84 23.79
C ALA A 25 5.68 9.74 23.23
N GLY A 26 4.41 9.30 23.29
CA GLY A 26 3.24 10.10 22.91
C GLY A 26 3.13 10.52 21.44
N PRO A 27 3.54 9.72 20.44
CA PRO A 27 3.38 10.12 19.05
C PRO A 27 1.89 10.22 18.70
N ALA A 28 1.55 11.12 17.80
CA ALA A 28 0.18 11.22 17.29
C ALA A 28 -0.17 10.11 16.27
N HIS A 29 0.86 9.56 15.62
CA HIS A 29 0.76 8.53 14.58
C HIS A 29 1.89 7.50 14.72
N VAL A 30 1.53 6.23 14.55
CA VAL A 30 2.45 5.09 14.60
C VAL A 30 2.22 4.18 13.39
N SER A 31 3.29 3.81 12.68
CA SER A 31 3.25 2.75 11.68
C SER A 31 3.90 1.49 12.25
N CYS A 32 3.23 0.35 12.23
CA CYS A 32 3.74 -0.91 12.75
C CYS A 32 3.92 -1.93 11.62
N PHE A 33 5.14 -2.10 11.16
CA PHE A 33 5.50 -3.01 10.08
C PHE A 33 5.98 -4.35 10.64
N ARG A 34 5.30 -5.43 10.25
CA ARG A 34 5.89 -6.76 10.39
C ARG A 34 7.08 -6.87 9.44
N LEU A 35 8.22 -7.35 9.93
CA LEU A 35 9.42 -7.50 9.13
C LEU A 35 9.14 -8.40 7.91
N GLU A 36 9.29 -7.82 6.72
CA GLU A 36 9.27 -8.53 5.46
C GLU A 36 10.66 -8.48 4.82
N ILE A 37 11.18 -9.63 4.42
CA ILE A 37 12.44 -9.72 3.70
C ILE A 37 12.14 -9.63 2.20
N ILE A 38 12.34 -8.44 1.66
CA ILE A 38 12.06 -8.12 0.25
C ILE A 38 13.23 -8.63 -0.61
N PRO A 39 12.97 -9.37 -1.70
CA PRO A 39 13.98 -9.79 -2.66
C PRO A 39 14.89 -8.67 -3.15
N PHE A 40 16.14 -9.03 -3.45
CA PHE A 40 17.19 -8.13 -3.94
C PHE A 40 17.66 -7.06 -2.95
N THR A 41 17.11 -7.02 -1.72
CA THR A 41 17.65 -6.16 -0.66
C THR A 41 18.88 -6.78 0.01
N ALA A 42 19.67 -5.95 0.69
CA ALA A 42 20.82 -6.42 1.48
C ALA A 42 20.40 -7.46 2.54
N LEU A 43 19.21 -7.31 3.13
CA LEU A 43 18.69 -8.26 4.10
C LEU A 43 18.36 -9.62 3.46
N HIS A 44 17.73 -9.61 2.28
CA HIS A 44 17.49 -10.83 1.51
C HIS A 44 18.80 -11.52 1.09
N LEU A 45 19.83 -10.78 0.69
CA LEU A 45 21.14 -11.35 0.36
C LEU A 45 21.78 -12.03 1.58
N LYS A 46 21.67 -11.43 2.77
CA LYS A 46 22.15 -12.02 4.02
C LYS A 46 21.36 -13.27 4.42
N GLU A 47 20.04 -13.24 4.26
CA GLU A 47 19.19 -14.42 4.50
C GLU A 47 19.59 -15.58 3.58
N ARG A 48 19.73 -15.30 2.28
CA ARG A 48 20.15 -16.26 1.25
C ARG A 48 21.54 -16.85 1.50
N ALA A 49 22.37 -16.15 2.26
CA ALA A 49 23.70 -16.57 2.67
C ALA A 49 23.72 -17.21 4.07
N GLU A 50 22.55 -17.49 4.66
CA GLU A 50 22.40 -18.07 6.00
C GLU A 50 23.08 -17.24 7.11
N MET A 51 23.18 -15.93 6.89
CA MET A 51 23.80 -14.98 7.83
C MET A 51 22.78 -14.33 8.79
N LEU A 52 21.50 -14.68 8.67
CA LEU A 52 20.45 -14.20 9.56
C LEU A 52 19.94 -15.34 10.43
N PRO A 53 19.46 -15.04 11.65
CA PRO A 53 18.79 -16.04 12.47
C PRO A 53 17.50 -16.51 11.78
N GLU A 54 17.00 -17.67 12.22
CA GLU A 54 15.79 -18.26 11.69
C GLU A 54 14.57 -17.34 11.86
N ARG A 55 13.68 -17.33 10.86
CA ARG A 55 12.44 -16.57 10.93
C ARG A 55 11.56 -17.08 12.07
N LEU A 56 10.77 -16.19 12.65
CA LEU A 56 9.77 -16.58 13.62
C LEU A 56 8.67 -17.43 12.97
N PRO A 57 8.10 -18.40 13.69
CA PRO A 57 6.93 -19.16 13.24
C PRO A 57 5.74 -18.23 12.94
N VAL A 58 4.90 -18.61 11.97
CA VAL A 58 3.76 -17.78 11.55
C VAL A 58 2.73 -17.60 12.68
N GLU A 59 2.60 -18.60 13.55
CA GLU A 59 1.72 -18.57 14.72
C GLU A 59 2.14 -17.46 15.69
N LEU A 60 3.44 -17.37 15.99
CA LEU A 60 4.00 -16.31 16.84
C LEU A 60 3.85 -14.94 16.19
N LEU A 61 4.03 -14.83 14.86
CA LEU A 61 3.81 -13.58 14.14
C LEU A 61 2.34 -13.12 14.22
N ASN A 62 1.38 -14.05 14.14
CA ASN A 62 -0.03 -13.71 14.30
C ASN A 62 -0.35 -13.23 15.73
N GLU A 63 0.28 -13.84 16.75
CA GLU A 63 0.17 -13.37 18.14
C GLU A 63 0.77 -11.96 18.30
N MET A 64 1.88 -11.66 17.61
CA MET A 64 2.46 -10.32 17.59
C MET A 64 1.56 -9.29 16.89
N ASP A 65 0.94 -9.65 15.76
CA ASP A 65 0.00 -8.79 15.04
C ASP A 65 -1.19 -8.40 15.96
N ALA A 66 -1.74 -9.39 16.69
CA ALA A 66 -2.80 -9.16 17.67
C ALA A 66 -2.35 -8.27 18.84
N LEU A 67 -1.17 -8.54 19.40
CA LEU A 67 -0.58 -7.76 20.49
C LEU A 67 -0.42 -6.28 20.11
N VAL A 68 0.05 -5.99 18.89
CA VAL A 68 0.19 -4.62 18.38
C VAL A 68 -1.17 -3.92 18.32
N SER A 69 -2.17 -4.58 17.72
CA SER A 69 -3.50 -4.00 17.56
C SER A 69 -4.14 -3.70 18.91
N GLU A 70 -4.23 -4.70 19.80
CA GLU A 70 -4.87 -4.56 21.12
C GLU A 70 -4.20 -3.47 21.95
N THR A 71 -2.86 -3.48 22.03
CA THR A 71 -2.11 -2.51 22.86
C THR A 71 -2.27 -1.07 22.36
N LEU A 72 -2.32 -0.86 21.05
CA LEU A 72 -2.48 0.49 20.48
C LEU A 72 -3.93 0.97 20.58
N HIS A 73 -4.92 0.10 20.37
CA HIS A 73 -6.34 0.42 20.59
C HIS A 73 -6.59 0.81 22.05
N ASP A 74 -6.07 0.05 23.01
CA ASP A 74 -6.18 0.34 24.45
C ASP A 74 -5.53 1.69 24.83
N ALA A 75 -4.51 2.12 24.09
CA ALA A 75 -3.83 3.40 24.27
C ALA A 75 -4.51 4.59 23.53
N GLY A 76 -5.64 4.35 22.88
CA GLY A 76 -6.45 5.36 22.18
C GLY A 76 -5.95 5.71 20.78
N TYR A 77 -5.32 4.76 20.09
CA TYR A 77 -5.02 4.85 18.67
C TYR A 77 -6.02 4.02 17.88
N ASP A 78 -6.53 4.55 16.77
CA ASP A 78 -7.35 3.81 15.82
C ASP A 78 -6.49 3.31 14.66
N ASP A 79 -6.71 2.07 14.23
CA ASP A 79 -6.17 1.56 12.98
C ASP A 79 -6.99 2.11 11.80
N TYR A 80 -6.30 2.56 10.76
CA TYR A 80 -6.95 3.05 9.54
C TYR A 80 -6.38 2.44 8.26
N GLY A 81 -5.57 1.40 8.41
CA GLY A 81 -5.08 0.55 7.34
C GLY A 81 -4.18 -0.53 7.93
N SER A 82 -3.64 -1.41 7.09
CA SER A 82 -2.98 -2.66 7.51
C SER A 82 -1.88 -2.53 8.56
N PHE A 83 -1.24 -1.36 8.66
CA PHE A 83 -0.13 -1.11 9.57
C PHE A 83 -0.14 0.30 10.17
N ASN A 84 -1.19 1.11 9.94
CA ASN A 84 -1.21 2.52 10.32
C ASN A 84 -2.18 2.76 11.48
N PHE A 85 -1.68 3.36 12.55
CA PHE A 85 -2.41 3.69 13.77
C PHE A 85 -2.28 5.19 14.05
N ALA A 86 -3.39 5.84 14.41
CA ALA A 86 -3.39 7.27 14.70
C ALA A 86 -4.35 7.60 15.82
N ARG A 87 -4.02 8.62 16.61
CA ARG A 87 -5.03 9.27 17.47
C ARG A 87 -6.09 9.94 16.59
N PRO A 88 -7.32 10.13 17.10
CA PRO A 88 -8.37 10.85 16.37
C PRO A 88 -7.87 12.19 15.81
N GLY A 89 -8.06 12.40 14.51
CA GLY A 89 -7.62 13.62 13.81
C GLY A 89 -6.16 13.63 13.31
N PHE A 90 -5.38 12.56 13.54
CA PHE A 90 -3.97 12.49 13.16
C PHE A 90 -3.66 11.42 12.10
N LYS A 91 -4.66 11.01 11.32
CA LYS A 91 -4.44 10.15 10.15
C LYS A 91 -3.52 10.86 9.13
N SER A 92 -2.64 10.09 8.48
CA SER A 92 -1.70 10.64 7.50
C SER A 92 -2.42 11.16 6.26
N ARG A 93 -2.34 12.47 6.02
CA ARG A 93 -2.83 13.11 4.79
C ARG A 93 -2.22 12.50 3.53
N HIS A 94 -0.96 12.07 3.58
CA HIS A 94 -0.33 11.42 2.44
C HIS A 94 -1.02 10.09 2.11
N ASN A 95 -1.35 9.29 3.14
CA ASN A 95 -2.03 8.02 2.93
C ASN A 95 -3.43 8.19 2.35
N ASP A 96 -4.16 9.20 2.85
CA ASP A 96 -5.49 9.56 2.34
C ASP A 96 -5.45 9.95 0.86
N ILE A 97 -4.41 10.66 0.42
CA ILE A 97 -4.24 11.08 -0.97
C ILE A 97 -3.82 9.90 -1.85
N ALA A 98 -2.80 9.14 -1.44
CA ALA A 98 -2.10 8.20 -2.31
C ALA A 98 -2.73 6.81 -2.37
N PHE A 99 -3.44 6.38 -1.31
CA PHE A 99 -3.87 4.99 -1.14
C PHE A 99 -5.37 4.83 -0.84
N VAL A 100 -5.97 5.67 0.00
CA VAL A 100 -7.39 5.55 0.35
C VAL A 100 -8.26 5.72 -0.91
N ALA A 101 -9.33 4.94 -1.02
CA ALA A 101 -10.28 5.03 -2.12
C ALA A 101 -11.36 6.09 -1.80
N PRO A 102 -11.69 7.02 -2.73
CA PRO A 102 -11.06 7.24 -4.03
C PRO A 102 -9.65 7.85 -3.90
N GLN A 103 -8.67 7.33 -4.66
CA GLN A 103 -7.32 7.90 -4.67
C GLN A 103 -7.33 9.23 -5.41
N ALA A 104 -6.71 10.24 -4.80
CA ALA A 104 -6.52 11.55 -5.40
C ALA A 104 -5.30 11.57 -6.34
N GLU A 105 -5.26 12.57 -7.20
CA GLU A 105 -4.07 12.84 -8.00
C GLU A 105 -2.98 13.47 -7.14
N TYR A 106 -1.73 13.08 -7.38
CA TYR A 106 -0.57 13.63 -6.70
C TYR A 106 0.68 13.57 -7.56
N ILE A 107 1.61 14.48 -7.27
CA ILE A 107 2.93 14.54 -7.88
C ILE A 107 3.97 14.28 -6.80
N GLY A 108 4.76 13.22 -7.00
CA GLY A 108 5.94 12.93 -6.22
C GLY A 108 7.13 13.76 -6.70
N TRP A 109 7.93 14.22 -5.73
CA TRP A 109 9.17 14.96 -5.96
C TRP A 109 10.35 14.16 -5.36
N GLY A 110 11.54 14.32 -5.95
CA GLY A 110 12.73 13.59 -5.55
C GLY A 110 12.96 12.31 -6.36
N ASN A 111 14.12 11.70 -6.18
CA ASN A 111 14.47 10.41 -6.79
C ASN A 111 13.55 9.31 -6.23
N SER A 112 13.26 8.28 -7.03
CA SER A 112 12.36 7.17 -6.68
C SER A 112 10.91 7.55 -6.37
N SER A 113 10.51 8.82 -6.52
CA SER A 113 9.16 9.24 -6.19
C SER A 113 8.14 8.72 -7.20
N TYR A 114 6.96 8.38 -6.73
CA TYR A 114 5.82 8.01 -7.56
C TYR A 114 4.87 9.19 -7.72
N SER A 115 4.22 9.28 -8.88
CA SER A 115 3.12 10.23 -9.14
C SER A 115 1.94 9.49 -9.74
N PHE A 116 0.73 10.00 -9.49
CA PHE A 116 -0.49 9.56 -10.14
C PHE A 116 -1.30 10.78 -10.57
N ILE A 117 -1.38 11.05 -11.87
CA ILE A 117 -2.09 12.23 -12.41
C ILE A 117 -2.68 11.92 -13.78
N ARG A 118 -3.92 12.32 -14.02
CA ARG A 118 -4.69 12.08 -15.26
C ARG A 118 -4.65 10.62 -15.70
N ASP A 119 -4.86 9.70 -14.76
CA ASP A 119 -4.79 8.25 -14.94
C ASP A 119 -3.42 7.70 -15.36
N HIS A 120 -2.35 8.50 -15.26
CA HIS A 120 -0.99 8.07 -15.52
C HIS A 120 -0.24 7.85 -14.21
N VAL A 121 0.53 6.77 -14.16
CA VAL A 121 1.50 6.51 -13.09
C VAL A 121 2.89 6.88 -13.61
N PHE A 122 3.63 7.67 -12.84
CA PHE A 122 5.00 8.08 -13.15
C PHE A 122 5.94 7.67 -12.03
N THR A 123 7.20 7.41 -12.38
CA THR A 123 8.27 7.26 -11.42
C THR A 123 9.46 8.11 -11.83
N ASN A 124 10.03 8.83 -10.89
CA ASN A 124 11.32 9.47 -11.11
C ASN A 124 12.45 8.44 -11.10
N HIS A 125 13.60 8.79 -11.69
CA HIS A 125 14.81 7.96 -11.62
C HIS A 125 15.09 7.52 -10.18
N ALA A 126 15.30 6.22 -10.01
CA ALA A 126 15.65 5.65 -8.71
C ALA A 126 17.13 5.92 -8.38
N ASP A 127 17.99 5.83 -9.41
CA ASP A 127 19.37 6.26 -9.31
C ASP A 127 19.45 7.78 -9.09
N ILE A 128 20.20 8.17 -8.06
CA ILE A 128 20.29 9.56 -7.64
C ILE A 128 21.10 10.40 -8.64
N TYR A 129 22.06 9.82 -9.36
CA TYR A 129 22.87 10.55 -10.33
C TYR A 129 22.06 10.84 -11.59
N ASP A 130 21.33 9.85 -12.12
CA ASP A 130 20.41 10.06 -13.24
C ASP A 130 19.35 11.13 -12.92
N TYR A 131 18.80 11.07 -11.70
CA TYR A 131 17.84 12.06 -11.21
C TYR A 131 18.43 13.48 -11.19
N VAL A 132 19.61 13.63 -10.58
CA VAL A 132 20.28 14.92 -10.41
C VAL A 132 20.70 15.50 -11.76
N GLU A 133 21.26 14.69 -12.65
CA GLU A 133 21.66 15.09 -14.00
C GLU A 133 20.44 15.61 -14.77
N ALA A 134 19.33 14.85 -14.79
CA ALA A 134 18.12 15.27 -15.48
C ALA A 134 17.59 16.62 -14.96
N VAL A 135 17.55 16.81 -13.63
CA VAL A 135 17.09 18.06 -13.03
C VAL A 135 18.04 19.23 -13.36
N GLN A 136 19.35 19.02 -13.29
CA GLN A 136 20.35 20.06 -13.57
C GLN A 136 20.34 20.51 -15.03
N ASP A 137 20.05 19.59 -15.95
CA ASP A 137 19.87 19.88 -17.38
C ASP A 137 18.52 20.52 -17.72
N GLY A 138 17.63 20.71 -16.74
CA GLY A 138 16.28 21.23 -16.95
C GLY A 138 15.31 20.24 -17.62
N ARG A 139 15.63 18.93 -17.59
CA ARG A 139 14.78 17.85 -18.08
C ARG A 139 13.89 17.30 -16.96
N TYR A 140 12.77 16.68 -17.32
CA TYR A 140 11.97 15.94 -16.34
C TYR A 140 12.70 14.66 -15.93
N PRO A 141 12.88 14.39 -14.62
CA PRO A 141 13.63 13.21 -14.16
C PRO A 141 12.77 11.94 -14.14
N ILE A 142 11.91 11.75 -15.14
CA ILE A 142 10.93 10.66 -15.21
C ILE A 142 11.58 9.46 -15.90
N ALA A 143 11.73 8.37 -15.15
CA ALA A 143 12.29 7.12 -15.67
C ALA A 143 11.24 6.22 -16.30
N LEU A 144 10.00 6.27 -15.79
CA LEU A 144 8.90 5.47 -16.29
C LEU A 144 7.59 6.25 -16.21
N ALA A 145 6.79 6.12 -17.25
CA ALA A 145 5.41 6.59 -17.25
C ALA A 145 4.52 5.55 -17.94
N ARG A 146 3.31 5.36 -17.42
CA ARG A 146 2.31 4.47 -17.99
C ARG A 146 0.90 5.01 -17.76
N ARG A 147 0.09 5.02 -18.81
CA ARG A 147 -1.35 5.28 -18.68
C ARG A 147 -2.05 4.01 -18.21
N ALA A 148 -2.83 4.11 -17.13
CA ALA A 148 -3.73 3.05 -16.70
C ALA A 148 -5.00 3.09 -17.54
N ASN A 149 -5.46 1.93 -18.00
CA ASN A 149 -6.76 1.81 -18.64
C ASN A 149 -7.90 1.76 -17.58
N ALA A 150 -9.15 1.86 -18.04
CA ALA A 150 -10.31 1.90 -17.15
C ALA A 150 -10.38 0.71 -16.17
N LEU A 151 -10.11 -0.51 -16.65
CA LEU A 151 -10.12 -1.71 -15.82
C LEU A 151 -9.00 -1.71 -14.77
N GLU A 152 -7.82 -1.21 -15.12
CA GLU A 152 -6.71 -1.05 -14.18
C GLU A 152 -6.99 0.02 -13.11
N LEU A 153 -7.69 1.09 -13.46
CA LEU A 153 -8.10 2.12 -12.50
C LEU A 153 -9.16 1.58 -11.52
N MET A 154 -10.13 0.82 -12.03
CA MET A 154 -11.11 0.12 -11.19
C MET A 154 -10.46 -0.91 -10.28
N SER A 155 -9.48 -1.67 -10.79
CA SER A 155 -8.65 -2.59 -10.01
C SER A 155 -7.86 -1.85 -8.93
N ARG A 156 -7.14 -0.78 -9.30
CA ARG A 156 -6.37 0.07 -8.37
C ARG A 156 -7.23 0.59 -7.23
N TYR A 157 -8.46 1.01 -7.53
CA TYR A 157 -9.42 1.51 -6.54
C TYR A 157 -9.66 0.49 -5.43
N PHE A 158 -9.97 -0.75 -5.79
CA PHE A 158 -10.17 -1.85 -4.85
C PHE A 158 -8.87 -2.25 -4.15
N VAL A 159 -7.79 -2.47 -4.89
CA VAL A 159 -6.51 -2.93 -4.36
C VAL A 159 -5.97 -2.00 -3.28
N LEU A 160 -6.05 -0.69 -3.49
CA LEU A 160 -5.55 0.29 -2.53
C LEU A 160 -6.57 0.61 -1.43
N GLY A 161 -7.86 0.69 -1.76
CA GLY A 161 -8.92 0.91 -0.76
C GLY A 161 -8.95 -0.20 0.29
N LEU A 162 -8.86 -1.46 -0.12
CA LEU A 162 -8.83 -2.60 0.81
C LEU A 162 -7.65 -2.56 1.79
N LYS A 163 -6.51 -1.97 1.42
CA LYS A 163 -5.38 -1.77 2.36
C LYS A 163 -5.70 -0.78 3.48
N PHE A 164 -6.76 0.00 3.31
CA PHE A 164 -7.33 0.96 4.25
C PHE A 164 -8.72 0.50 4.74
N PHE A 165 -8.98 -0.81 4.62
CA PHE A 165 -10.17 -1.54 5.08
C PHE A 165 -11.50 -1.17 4.42
N ASP A 166 -11.56 -0.14 3.60
CA ASP A 166 -12.79 0.44 3.08
C ASP A 166 -12.71 0.72 1.58
N VAL A 167 -13.78 0.38 0.86
CA VAL A 167 -13.94 0.67 -0.56
C VAL A 167 -15.33 1.28 -0.79
N PRO A 168 -15.42 2.63 -0.88
CA PRO A 168 -16.69 3.31 -1.11
C PRO A 168 -17.28 2.98 -2.48
N ARG A 169 -18.55 2.59 -2.53
CA ARG A 169 -19.29 2.21 -3.75
C ARG A 169 -19.76 3.44 -4.54
N GLY A 170 -20.32 4.44 -3.88
CA GLY A 170 -20.80 5.67 -4.52
C GLY A 170 -19.74 6.39 -5.37
N PRO A 171 -18.56 6.74 -4.78
CA PRO A 171 -17.48 7.39 -5.53
C PRO A 171 -16.89 6.52 -6.65
N PHE A 172 -16.96 5.20 -6.54
CA PHE A 172 -16.59 4.30 -7.64
C PHE A 172 -17.54 4.49 -8.83
N ILE A 173 -18.85 4.46 -8.58
CA ILE A 173 -19.87 4.65 -9.63
C ILE A 173 -19.74 6.03 -10.26
N GLU A 174 -19.57 7.08 -9.45
CA GLU A 174 -19.40 8.44 -9.94
C GLU A 174 -18.19 8.56 -10.87
N ARG A 175 -17.06 7.94 -10.50
CA ARG A 175 -15.83 7.99 -11.28
C ARG A 175 -15.87 7.16 -12.56
N PHE A 176 -16.46 5.96 -12.51
CA PHE A 176 -16.34 4.97 -13.59
C PHE A 176 -17.63 4.77 -14.40
N GLY A 177 -18.77 5.27 -13.93
CA GLY A 177 -20.07 5.05 -14.56
C GLY A 177 -20.52 3.59 -14.57
N MET A 178 -19.91 2.75 -13.72
CA MET A 178 -20.19 1.32 -13.61
C MET A 178 -20.35 0.93 -12.14
N GLU A 179 -21.19 -0.06 -11.91
CA GLU A 179 -21.33 -0.69 -10.59
C GLU A 179 -20.14 -1.62 -10.32
N PRO A 180 -19.58 -1.64 -9.10
CA PRO A 180 -18.48 -2.56 -8.80
C PRO A 180 -18.84 -4.03 -9.05
N GLU A 181 -20.10 -4.41 -8.82
CA GLU A 181 -20.60 -5.75 -9.11
C GLU A 181 -20.56 -6.12 -10.61
N GLN A 182 -20.66 -5.14 -11.52
CA GLN A 182 -20.55 -5.41 -12.95
C GLN A 182 -19.12 -5.77 -13.38
N VAL A 183 -18.13 -5.37 -12.59
CA VAL A 183 -16.71 -5.51 -12.91
C VAL A 183 -16.09 -6.66 -12.12
N PHE A 184 -16.42 -6.77 -10.84
CA PHE A 184 -15.81 -7.70 -9.89
C PHE A 184 -16.83 -8.61 -9.20
N GLY A 185 -18.04 -8.79 -9.75
CA GLY A 185 -19.14 -9.54 -9.14
C GLY A 185 -18.74 -10.89 -8.55
N ASP A 186 -18.15 -11.78 -9.36
CA ASP A 186 -17.73 -13.12 -8.92
C ASP A 186 -16.71 -13.07 -7.76
N VAL A 187 -15.80 -12.09 -7.79
CA VAL A 187 -14.80 -11.90 -6.74
C VAL A 187 -15.47 -11.42 -5.45
N LEU A 188 -16.34 -10.40 -5.56
CA LEU A 188 -17.07 -9.83 -4.43
C LEU A 188 -17.99 -10.87 -3.78
N GLU A 189 -18.79 -11.59 -4.56
CA GLU A 189 -19.71 -12.61 -4.05
C GLU A 189 -18.97 -13.71 -3.30
N ARG A 190 -17.85 -14.21 -3.85
CA ARG A 190 -17.04 -15.24 -3.20
C ARG A 190 -16.42 -14.74 -1.89
N LEU A 191 -15.85 -13.54 -1.87
CA LEU A 191 -15.22 -12.98 -0.67
C LEU A 191 -16.25 -12.68 0.43
N VAL A 192 -17.45 -12.23 0.05
CA VAL A 192 -18.58 -12.02 0.97
C VAL A 192 -19.08 -13.36 1.52
N ALA A 193 -19.24 -14.38 0.66
CA ALA A 193 -19.66 -15.71 1.09
C ALA A 193 -18.65 -16.38 2.05
N GLN A 194 -17.36 -16.07 1.91
CA GLN A 194 -16.30 -16.51 2.83
C GLN A 194 -16.23 -15.68 4.12
N GLY A 195 -17.00 -14.59 4.23
CA GLY A 195 -16.97 -13.69 5.38
C GLY A 195 -15.69 -12.85 5.48
N LEU A 196 -14.89 -12.76 4.42
CA LEU A 196 -13.66 -11.95 4.37
C LEU A 196 -13.94 -10.48 4.03
N LEU A 197 -15.04 -10.24 3.31
CA LEU A 197 -15.53 -8.91 2.96
C LEU A 197 -16.99 -8.78 3.42
N ALA A 198 -17.36 -7.62 3.95
CA ALA A 198 -18.74 -7.25 4.18
C ALA A 198 -19.19 -6.30 3.07
N ARG A 199 -20.40 -6.52 2.55
CA ARG A 199 -21.06 -5.60 1.63
C ARG A 199 -22.13 -4.83 2.39
N GLU A 200 -21.98 -3.53 2.46
CA GLU A 200 -23.01 -2.59 2.92
C GLU A 200 -23.62 -1.85 1.72
N ALA A 201 -24.63 -1.01 1.95
CA ALA A 201 -25.30 -0.29 0.87
C ALA A 201 -24.35 0.61 0.07
N ASP A 202 -23.41 1.26 0.76
CA ASP A 202 -22.58 2.33 0.21
C ASP A 202 -21.08 1.98 0.12
N SER A 203 -20.68 0.78 0.54
CA SER A 203 -19.26 0.41 0.69
C SER A 203 -19.03 -1.09 0.85
N TYR A 204 -17.79 -1.51 0.59
CA TYR A 204 -17.28 -2.82 0.97
C TYR A 204 -16.20 -2.66 2.04
N HIS A 205 -16.22 -3.52 3.06
CA HIS A 205 -15.27 -3.45 4.15
C HIS A 205 -14.59 -4.79 4.41
N LEU A 206 -13.30 -4.76 4.73
CA LEU A 206 -12.65 -5.95 5.26
C LEU A 206 -13.20 -6.26 6.66
N THR A 207 -13.70 -7.48 6.82
CA THR A 207 -14.12 -7.97 8.13
C THR A 207 -12.90 -8.22 9.02
N PRO A 208 -13.07 -8.37 10.34
CA PRO A 208 -11.98 -8.81 11.21
C PRO A 208 -11.31 -10.11 10.73
N LEU A 209 -12.07 -11.02 10.11
CA LEU A 209 -11.54 -12.25 9.51
C LEU A 209 -10.71 -11.96 8.25
N GLY A 210 -11.10 -10.97 7.44
CA GLY A 210 -10.42 -10.61 6.19
C GLY A 210 -9.14 -9.79 6.37
N ARG A 211 -9.05 -8.97 7.43
CA ARG A 211 -7.92 -8.04 7.65
C ARG A 211 -6.53 -8.70 7.59
N PRO A 212 -6.28 -9.86 8.24
CA PRO A 212 -4.98 -10.54 8.14
C PRO A 212 -4.61 -10.97 6.71
N TYR A 213 -5.62 -11.17 5.86
CA TYR A 213 -5.46 -11.61 4.47
C TYR A 213 -5.59 -10.48 3.45
N VAL A 214 -5.55 -9.21 3.88
CA VAL A 214 -5.71 -8.02 3.01
C VAL A 214 -4.87 -8.07 1.73
N ASN A 215 -3.62 -8.52 1.83
CA ASN A 215 -2.74 -8.61 0.65
C ASN A 215 -3.14 -9.75 -0.30
N ASN A 216 -3.72 -10.84 0.22
CA ASN A 216 -4.26 -11.94 -0.59
C ASN A 216 -5.56 -11.49 -1.26
N ILE A 217 -6.47 -10.92 -0.50
CA ILE A 217 -7.77 -10.42 -0.96
C ILE A 217 -7.58 -9.35 -2.05
N ALA A 218 -6.67 -8.40 -1.85
CA ALA A 218 -6.39 -7.36 -2.84
C ALA A 218 -5.90 -7.95 -4.19
N LYS A 219 -5.18 -9.08 -4.18
CA LYS A 219 -4.70 -9.74 -5.41
C LYS A 219 -5.83 -10.35 -6.23
N GLU A 220 -6.96 -10.69 -5.62
CA GLU A 220 -8.14 -11.19 -6.35
C GLU A 220 -8.75 -10.12 -7.27
N PHE A 221 -8.43 -8.83 -7.04
CA PHE A 221 -8.86 -7.71 -7.88
C PHE A 221 -7.82 -7.34 -8.95
N TYR A 222 -6.72 -8.09 -9.10
CA TYR A 222 -5.73 -7.83 -10.14
C TYR A 222 -6.28 -8.17 -11.52
N VAL A 223 -5.86 -7.41 -12.53
CA VAL A 223 -6.38 -7.50 -13.90
C VAL A 223 -5.24 -7.45 -14.91
N GLY A 224 -5.48 -8.05 -16.08
CA GLY A 224 -4.52 -8.09 -17.19
C GLY A 224 -3.19 -8.73 -16.78
N GLU A 225 -2.09 -8.08 -17.16
CA GLU A 225 -0.72 -8.54 -16.88
C GLU A 225 -0.36 -8.55 -15.39
N ASN A 226 -1.18 -7.92 -14.53
CA ASN A 226 -0.95 -7.93 -13.08
C ASN A 226 -1.38 -9.27 -12.44
N VAL A 227 -2.22 -10.07 -13.09
CA VAL A 227 -2.67 -11.36 -12.54
C VAL A 227 -1.49 -12.32 -12.42
N GLY A 228 -1.23 -12.82 -11.21
CA GLY A 228 -0.11 -13.72 -10.95
C GLY A 228 1.27 -13.04 -10.96
N ALA A 229 1.34 -11.74 -11.25
CA ALA A 229 2.57 -10.98 -11.14
C ALA A 229 3.02 -10.91 -9.67
N ARG A 230 4.33 -11.06 -9.46
CA ARG A 230 4.91 -10.77 -8.14
C ARG A 230 4.89 -9.25 -7.93
N GLN A 231 4.69 -8.81 -6.69
CA GLN A 231 4.79 -7.39 -6.33
C GLN A 231 6.23 -6.83 -6.39
N HIS A 232 7.18 -7.58 -6.97
CA HIS A 232 8.52 -7.08 -7.23
C HIS A 232 8.47 -6.27 -8.51
N VAL A 233 8.88 -5.01 -8.39
CA VAL A 233 8.91 -4.02 -9.46
C VAL A 233 9.73 -4.55 -10.62
N GLN A 234 9.06 -5.05 -11.66
CA GLN A 234 9.60 -5.17 -13.00
C GLN A 234 8.64 -4.41 -13.91
N PHE A 235 8.76 -3.09 -13.96
CA PHE A 235 8.03 -2.29 -14.94
C PHE A 235 8.86 -2.19 -16.21
N VAL A 236 8.26 -2.59 -17.32
CA VAL A 236 8.79 -2.39 -18.67
C VAL A 236 8.36 -0.99 -19.13
N PRO A 237 9.24 -0.14 -19.70
CA PRO A 237 8.87 1.22 -20.11
C PRO A 237 7.88 1.18 -21.29
N THR A 238 6.74 1.88 -21.19
CA THR A 238 5.74 1.97 -22.27
C THR A 238 5.53 3.38 -22.84
N LEU A 239 6.14 4.42 -22.25
CA LEU A 239 6.05 5.80 -22.76
C LEU A 239 7.44 6.33 -23.12
N THR A 240 7.52 7.05 -24.24
CA THR A 240 8.75 7.74 -24.66
C THR A 240 8.87 9.09 -23.95
N PRO A 241 10.09 9.64 -23.80
CA PRO A 241 10.31 10.98 -23.27
C PRO A 241 9.45 12.07 -23.94
N GLU A 242 9.22 12.01 -25.26
CA GLU A 242 8.41 12.98 -25.99
C GLU A 242 6.93 12.96 -25.55
N GLN A 243 6.40 11.78 -25.22
CA GLN A 243 5.03 11.65 -24.71
C GLN A 243 4.89 12.28 -23.32
N ILE A 244 5.93 12.14 -22.48
CA ILE A 244 5.98 12.72 -21.13
C ILE A 244 6.00 14.26 -21.21
N GLU A 245 6.81 14.84 -22.11
CA GLU A 245 6.89 16.29 -22.31
C GLU A 245 5.55 16.89 -22.79
N GLN A 246 4.89 16.24 -23.75
CA GLN A 246 3.57 16.68 -24.23
C GLN A 246 2.53 16.75 -23.10
N TYR A 247 2.55 15.79 -22.16
CA TYR A 247 1.64 15.82 -21.02
C TYR A 247 1.95 16.97 -20.06
N ALA A 248 3.22 17.21 -19.75
CA ALA A 248 3.63 18.29 -18.85
C ALA A 248 3.23 19.69 -19.37
N HIS A 249 3.24 19.89 -20.70
CA HIS A 249 2.80 21.14 -21.32
C HIS A 249 1.28 21.33 -21.34
N SER A 250 0.52 20.23 -21.39
CA SER A 250 -0.96 20.26 -21.34
C SER A 250 -1.54 20.45 -19.92
N ALA A 251 -0.69 20.55 -18.90
CA ALA A 251 -1.08 20.77 -17.52
C ALA A 251 -1.01 22.26 -17.09
N ARG A 252 -0.73 23.16 -18.05
CA ARG A 252 -0.77 24.62 -17.87
C ARG A 252 -2.08 25.22 -18.35
#